data_AF-A0A0V0GDH3-F1
#
_entry.id   AF-A0A0V0GDH3-F1
#
_cell.length_a   1.000
_cell.length_b   1.000
_cell.length_c   1.000
_cell.angle_alpha   90.00
_cell.angle_beta   90.00
_cell.angle_gamma   90.00
#
_symmetry.space_group_name_H-M   'P 1'
#
loop_
_entity.id
_entity.type
_entity.pdbx_description
1 polymer ?
#
loop_
_entity_poly.entity_id
_entity_poly.type
_entity_poly.pdbx_seq_one_letter_code
_entity_poly.pdbx_strand_id
1 'polypeptide(L)'
;MSDEDREMDLENAEKRAHHNALERKRRDHIKDSFSSLRDSVPALQGEKVASRAQILKKAADYIQYMRKKNSAHLQDIDDLRRQNNLLEAQIRTLEKSRAVMNFIPKVDIQSEEYCEEYLSEDSSDSENSRPTQHKTKKLKILGQ
;
A
#
# COMPACT_ATOMS: atom_id res chain seq x y z
N MET A 1 -9.49 71.71 -10.30
CA MET A 1 -8.60 70.61 -9.90
C MET A 1 -7.20 71.09 -10.14
N SER A 2 -6.43 71.19 -9.06
CA SER A 2 -5.03 71.60 -9.10
C SER A 2 -4.17 70.46 -9.62
N ASP A 3 -2.98 70.75 -10.13
CA ASP A 3 -2.07 69.69 -10.62
C ASP A 3 -1.63 68.75 -9.49
N GLU A 4 -1.53 69.26 -8.26
CA GLU A 4 -1.30 68.47 -7.04
C GLU A 4 -2.43 67.44 -6.77
N ASP A 5 -3.70 67.80 -7.04
CA ASP A 5 -4.83 66.88 -6.87
C ASP A 5 -4.74 65.72 -7.88
N ARG A 6 -4.28 66.00 -9.11
CA ARG A 6 -4.11 64.99 -10.17
C ARG A 6 -2.98 64.03 -9.85
N GLU A 7 -1.89 64.51 -9.28
CA GLU A 7 -0.75 63.69 -8.88
C GLU A 7 -1.11 62.73 -7.74
N MET A 8 -1.86 63.22 -6.75
CA MET A 8 -2.40 62.39 -5.66
C MET A 8 -3.34 61.28 -6.17
N ASP A 9 -4.19 61.58 -7.15
CA ASP A 9 -5.10 60.59 -7.74
C ASP A 9 -4.35 59.49 -8.53
N LEU A 10 -3.27 59.86 -9.22
CA LEU A 10 -2.39 58.91 -9.91
C LEU A 10 -1.68 57.98 -8.91
N GLU A 11 -1.12 58.52 -7.83
CA GLU A 11 -0.47 57.72 -6.79
C GLU A 11 -1.47 56.73 -6.14
N ASN A 12 -2.71 57.17 -5.90
CA ASN A 12 -3.77 56.32 -5.38
C ASN A 12 -4.22 55.24 -6.40
N ALA A 13 -4.19 55.54 -7.70
CA ALA A 13 -4.44 54.57 -8.75
C ALA A 13 -3.32 53.52 -8.82
N GLU A 14 -2.06 53.92 -8.70
CA GLU A 14 -0.91 53.03 -8.68
C GLU A 14 -0.94 52.09 -7.48
N LYS A 15 -1.20 52.60 -6.28
CA LYS A 15 -1.36 51.77 -5.05
C LYS A 15 -2.46 50.72 -5.23
N ARG A 16 -3.60 51.10 -5.81
CA ARG A 16 -4.69 50.16 -6.13
C ARG A 16 -4.28 49.13 -7.17
N ALA A 17 -3.58 49.54 -8.23
CA ALA A 17 -3.10 48.63 -9.26
C ALA A 17 -2.10 47.61 -8.69
N HIS A 18 -1.14 48.05 -7.87
CA HIS A 18 -0.18 47.20 -7.19
C HIS A 18 -0.86 46.19 -6.25
N HIS A 19 -1.81 46.65 -5.43
CA HIS A 19 -2.60 45.76 -4.57
C HIS A 19 -3.38 44.70 -5.37
N ASN A 20 -4.02 45.09 -6.48
CA ASN A 20 -4.74 44.17 -7.36
C ASN A 20 -3.82 43.13 -8.02
N ALA A 21 -2.59 43.52 -8.34
CA ALA A 21 -1.58 42.61 -8.89
C ALA A 21 -1.15 41.56 -7.85
N LEU A 22 -0.87 41.98 -6.62
CA LEU A 22 -0.51 41.08 -5.52
C LEU A 22 -1.63 40.08 -5.22
N GLU A 23 -2.88 40.55 -5.15
CA GLU A 23 -4.00 39.66 -4.88
C GLU A 23 -4.25 38.66 -6.02
N ARG A 24 -4.02 39.06 -7.28
CA ARG A 24 -4.08 38.13 -8.42
C ARG A 24 -3.05 37.01 -8.25
N LYS A 25 -1.78 37.36 -7.95
CA LYS A 25 -0.72 36.39 -7.68
C LYS A 25 -1.10 35.43 -6.54
N ARG A 26 -1.68 35.95 -5.46
CA ARG A 26 -2.17 35.13 -4.33
C ARG A 26 -3.26 34.15 -4.77
N ARG A 27 -4.23 34.60 -5.58
CA ARG A 27 -5.29 33.73 -6.10
C ARG A 27 -4.77 32.64 -7.02
N ASP A 28 -3.75 32.94 -7.83
CA ASP A 28 -3.12 31.95 -8.71
C ASP A 28 -2.43 30.86 -7.88
N HIS A 29 -1.68 31.23 -6.84
CA HIS A 29 -1.06 30.25 -5.93
C HIS A 29 -2.10 29.33 -5.25
N ILE A 30 -3.25 29.89 -4.85
CA ILE A 30 -4.35 29.11 -4.28
C ILE A 30 -4.94 28.16 -5.33
N LYS A 31 -5.13 28.63 -6.57
CA LYS A 31 -5.62 27.80 -7.67
C LYS A 31 -4.71 26.62 -7.94
N ASP A 32 -3.39 26.83 -7.90
CA ASP A 32 -2.39 25.77 -8.05
C ASP A 32 -2.47 24.78 -6.90
N SER A 33 -2.59 25.27 -5.65
CA SER A 33 -2.76 24.43 -4.46
C SER A 33 -4.01 23.54 -4.54
N PHE A 34 -5.14 24.08 -5.05
CA PHE A 34 -6.36 23.30 -5.29
C PHE A 34 -6.18 22.24 -6.38
N SER A 35 -5.39 22.53 -7.41
CA SER A 35 -5.09 21.57 -8.48
C SER A 35 -4.26 20.41 -7.94
N SER A 36 -3.18 20.70 -7.20
CA SER A 36 -2.36 19.67 -6.54
C SER A 36 -3.16 18.83 -5.55
N LEU A 37 -4.07 19.45 -4.78
CA LEU A 37 -4.95 18.74 -3.86
C LEU A 37 -5.91 17.81 -4.59
N ARG A 38 -6.54 18.26 -5.68
CA ARG A 38 -7.43 17.43 -6.50
C ARG A 38 -6.69 16.19 -7.02
N ASP A 39 -5.50 16.37 -7.56
CA ASP A 39 -4.74 15.30 -8.20
C ASP A 39 -4.26 14.24 -7.18
N SER A 40 -4.11 14.63 -5.92
CA SER A 40 -3.74 13.75 -4.79
C SER A 40 -4.91 12.94 -4.23
N VAL A 41 -6.16 13.24 -4.61
CA VAL A 41 -7.36 12.57 -4.10
C VAL A 41 -7.89 11.61 -5.18
N PRO A 42 -7.80 10.27 -5.00
CA PRO A 42 -8.15 9.30 -6.04
C PRO A 42 -9.58 9.43 -6.58
N ALA A 43 -10.54 9.78 -5.72
CA ALA A 43 -11.95 9.94 -6.12
C ALA A 43 -12.21 11.13 -7.06
N LEU A 44 -11.25 12.04 -7.21
CA LEU A 44 -11.32 13.20 -8.10
C LEU A 44 -10.47 13.03 -9.36
N GLN A 45 -9.68 11.95 -9.45
CA GLN A 45 -8.87 11.66 -10.63
C GLN A 45 -9.80 11.34 -11.82
N GLY A 46 -9.60 12.05 -12.93
CA GLY A 46 -10.44 11.93 -14.13
C GLY A 46 -11.64 12.88 -14.16
N GLU A 47 -11.96 13.58 -13.06
CA GLU A 47 -13.01 14.58 -13.05
C GLU A 47 -12.48 15.91 -13.61
N LYS A 48 -12.84 16.21 -14.87
CA LYS A 48 -12.33 17.38 -15.61
C LYS A 48 -12.63 18.70 -14.90
N VAL A 49 -13.72 18.79 -14.14
CA VAL A 49 -14.14 20.01 -13.43
C VAL A 49 -14.70 19.65 -12.05
N ALA A 50 -13.85 19.70 -11.02
CA ALA A 50 -14.27 19.58 -9.61
C ALA A 50 -14.32 20.97 -8.97
N SER A 51 -15.44 21.32 -8.32
CA SER A 51 -15.55 22.60 -7.60
C SER A 51 -14.66 22.62 -6.35
N ARG A 52 -14.28 23.81 -5.88
CA ARG A 52 -13.48 23.97 -4.65
C ARG A 52 -14.12 23.28 -3.45
N ALA A 53 -15.44 23.40 -3.30
CA ALA A 53 -16.17 22.76 -2.20
C ALA A 53 -16.10 21.22 -2.29
N GLN A 54 -16.28 20.66 -3.50
CA GLN A 54 -16.14 19.21 -3.72
C GLN A 54 -14.72 18.74 -3.44
N ILE A 55 -13.69 19.47 -3.88
CA ILE A 55 -12.29 19.12 -3.62
C ILE A 55 -12.04 19.01 -2.11
N LEU A 56 -12.44 20.02 -1.33
CA LEU A 56 -12.28 20.00 0.12
C LEU A 56 -13.05 18.85 0.77
N LYS A 57 -14.30 18.62 0.34
CA LYS A 57 -15.15 17.56 0.89
C LYS A 57 -14.55 16.17 0.63
N LYS A 58 -14.18 15.87 -0.61
CA LYS A 58 -13.58 14.58 -0.98
C LYS A 58 -12.20 14.38 -0.37
N ALA A 59 -11.40 15.44 -0.23
CA ALA A 59 -10.12 15.37 0.48
C ALA A 59 -10.32 15.00 1.97
N ALA A 60 -11.27 15.65 2.65
CA ALA A 60 -11.58 15.34 4.04
C ALA A 60 -12.06 13.89 4.21
N ASP A 61 -12.96 13.44 3.33
CA ASP A 61 -13.46 12.06 3.33
C ASP A 61 -12.32 11.06 3.07
N TYR A 62 -11.40 11.38 2.15
CA TYR A 62 -10.25 10.53 1.84
C TYR A 62 -9.25 10.42 3.01
N ILE A 63 -8.99 11.51 3.74
CA ILE A 63 -8.17 11.48 4.95
C ILE A 63 -8.81 10.57 6.01
N GLN A 64 -10.11 10.68 6.22
CA GLN A 64 -10.82 9.81 7.18
C GLN A 64 -10.77 8.35 6.76
N TYR A 65 -10.97 8.06 5.48
CA TYR A 65 -10.86 6.72 4.92
C TYR A 65 -9.45 6.14 5.12
N MET A 66 -8.41 6.90 4.76
CA MET A 66 -7.02 6.44 4.88
C MET A 66 -6.61 6.19 6.34
N ARG A 67 -7.11 6.99 7.29
CA ARG A 67 -6.89 6.73 8.73
C ARG A 67 -7.47 5.38 9.16
N LYS A 68 -8.73 5.09 8.79
CA LYS A 68 -9.37 3.81 9.09
C LYS A 68 -8.65 2.64 8.43
N LYS A 69 -8.29 2.79 7.15
CA LYS A 69 -7.55 1.79 6.37
C LYS A 69 -6.19 1.48 6.99
N ASN A 70 -5.42 2.50 7.36
CA ASN A 70 -4.12 2.31 8.00
C ASN A 70 -4.27 1.63 9.37
N SER A 71 -5.30 1.97 10.15
CA SER A 71 -5.58 1.30 11.44
C SER A 71 -5.89 -0.19 11.26
N ALA A 72 -6.69 -0.56 10.25
CA ALA A 72 -6.97 -1.95 9.95
C ALA A 72 -5.70 -2.70 9.54
N HIS A 73 -4.88 -2.10 8.66
CA HIS A 73 -3.60 -2.71 8.27
C HIS A 73 -2.63 -2.89 9.44
N LEU A 74 -2.58 -1.95 10.38
CA LEU A 74 -1.77 -2.12 11.59
C LEU A 74 -2.27 -3.30 12.43
N GLN A 75 -3.58 -3.47 12.56
CA GLN A 75 -4.17 -4.63 13.24
C GLN A 75 -3.82 -5.94 12.52
N ASP A 76 -3.94 -5.99 11.20
CA ASP A 76 -3.57 -7.17 10.39
C ASP A 76 -2.08 -7.53 10.59
N ILE A 77 -1.20 -6.52 10.61
CA ILE A 77 0.24 -6.70 10.87
C ILE A 77 0.46 -7.30 12.25
N ASP A 78 -0.21 -6.80 13.28
CA ASP A 78 -0.03 -7.28 14.65
C ASP A 78 -0.58 -8.69 14.86
N ASP A 79 -1.70 -9.02 14.23
CA ASP A 79 -2.27 -10.37 14.26
C ASP A 79 -1.37 -11.37 13.52
N LEU A 80 -0.82 -11.01 12.35
CA LEU A 80 0.16 -11.83 11.64
C LEU A 80 1.45 -12.02 12.42
N ARG A 81 1.95 -10.98 13.10
CA ARG A 81 3.11 -11.10 14.00
C ARG A 81 2.83 -12.06 15.15
N ARG A 82 1.65 -12.01 15.76
CA ARG A 82 1.25 -12.95 16.82
C ARG A 82 1.23 -14.39 16.31
N GLN A 83 0.66 -14.61 15.13
CA GLN A 83 0.61 -15.94 14.49
C GLN A 83 2.01 -16.47 14.18
N ASN A 84 2.87 -15.65 13.57
CA ASN A 84 4.26 -16.05 13.30
C ASN A 84 5.01 -16.42 14.57
N ASN A 85 4.89 -15.61 15.63
CA ASN A 85 5.54 -15.91 16.92
C ASN A 85 5.08 -17.25 17.51
N LEU A 86 3.78 -17.58 17.37
CA LEU A 86 3.23 -18.85 17.83
C LEU A 86 3.79 -20.02 17.02
N LEU A 87 3.79 -19.91 15.69
CA LEU A 87 4.33 -20.94 14.79
C LEU A 87 5.82 -21.16 15.03
N GLU A 88 6.60 -20.10 15.17
CA GLU A 88 8.02 -20.20 15.51
C GLU A 88 8.24 -20.88 16.87
N ALA A 89 7.40 -20.61 17.87
CA ALA A 89 7.49 -21.29 19.16
C ALA A 89 7.17 -22.79 19.06
N GLN A 90 6.20 -23.16 18.21
CA GLN A 90 5.88 -24.56 17.92
C GLN A 90 7.04 -25.26 17.21
N ILE A 91 7.61 -24.63 16.18
CA ILE A 91 8.79 -25.14 15.46
C ILE A 91 9.94 -25.39 16.44
N ARG A 92 10.30 -24.39 17.26
CA ARG A 92 11.36 -24.55 18.28
C ARG A 92 11.11 -25.69 19.26
N THR A 93 9.85 -25.94 19.61
CA THR A 93 9.49 -27.04 20.52
C THR A 93 9.66 -28.38 19.83
N LEU A 94 9.17 -28.52 18.60
CA LEU A 94 9.29 -29.73 17.79
C LEU A 94 10.75 -30.05 17.46
N GLU A 95 11.56 -29.05 17.13
CA GLU A 95 13.00 -29.20 16.90
C GLU A 95 13.72 -29.74 18.14
N LYS A 96 13.39 -29.24 19.33
CA LYS A 96 13.93 -29.76 20.60
C LYS A 96 13.50 -31.21 20.85
N SER A 97 12.22 -31.53 20.65
CA SER A 97 11.73 -32.91 20.84
C SER A 97 12.36 -33.89 19.85
N ARG A 98 12.55 -33.48 18.60
CA ARG A 98 13.27 -34.26 17.57
C ARG A 98 14.75 -34.45 17.94
N ALA A 99 15.41 -33.40 18.43
CA ALA A 99 16.79 -33.52 18.92
C ALA A 99 16.89 -34.51 20.09
N VAL A 100 15.95 -34.50 21.04
CA VAL A 100 15.91 -35.47 22.14
C VAL A 100 15.68 -36.91 21.64
N MET A 101 14.81 -37.10 20.65
CA MET A 101 14.58 -38.43 20.05
C MET A 101 15.82 -38.97 19.33
N ASN A 102 16.64 -38.09 18.74
CA ASN A 102 17.92 -38.45 18.10
C ASN A 102 19.03 -38.80 19.11
N PHE A 103 18.86 -38.51 20.41
CA PHE A 103 19.84 -38.81 21.47
C PHE A 103 19.50 -40.08 22.28
N ILE A 104 18.39 -40.76 21.99
CA ILE A 104 18.16 -42.10 22.52
C ILE A 104 19.16 -43.02 21.80
N PRO A 105 20.14 -43.65 22.49
CA PRO A 105 20.99 -44.62 21.84
C PRO A 105 20.06 -45.68 21.25
N LYS A 106 20.28 -46.05 19.97
CA LYS A 106 19.69 -47.27 19.41
C LYS A 106 20.14 -48.40 20.34
N VAL A 107 19.28 -48.77 21.29
CA VAL A 107 19.54 -49.87 22.20
C VAL A 107 19.59 -51.08 21.30
N ASP A 108 20.76 -51.69 21.17
CA ASP A 108 20.93 -52.99 20.53
C ASP A 108 20.13 -54.02 21.34
N ILE A 109 18.84 -54.11 21.05
CA ILE A 109 18.01 -55.25 21.39
C ILE A 109 18.30 -56.27 20.30
N GLN A 110 19.22 -57.18 20.61
CA GLN A 110 19.39 -58.40 19.82
C GLN A 110 18.02 -59.11 19.76
N SER A 111 17.39 -59.10 18.57
CA SER A 111 16.47 -60.11 17.99
C SER A 111 15.39 -60.71 18.91
N GLU A 112 14.08 -60.69 18.65
CA GLU A 112 13.29 -60.58 17.42
C GLU A 112 11.94 -59.93 17.79
N GLU A 113 11.49 -58.91 17.06
CA GLU A 113 10.14 -58.89 16.47
C GLU A 113 10.00 -57.71 15.50
N TYR A 114 9.29 -57.99 14.42
CA TYR A 114 9.09 -57.25 13.19
C TYR A 114 8.64 -55.79 13.36
N CYS A 115 9.22 -54.84 12.61
CA CYS A 115 8.51 -53.67 12.06
C CYS A 115 9.32 -53.07 10.89
N GLU A 116 8.66 -52.97 9.72
CA GLU A 116 9.23 -52.57 8.43
C GLU A 116 9.85 -51.18 8.39
N GLU A 117 10.92 -51.11 7.62
CA GLU A 117 11.70 -49.94 7.23
C GLU A 117 10.99 -49.16 6.11
N TYR A 118 10.61 -47.91 6.37
CA TYR A 118 10.50 -46.90 5.32
C TYR A 118 11.37 -45.72 5.70
N LEU A 119 12.66 -45.83 5.35
CA LEU A 119 13.52 -44.68 5.14
C LEU A 119 13.12 -44.04 3.81
N SER A 120 12.66 -42.80 3.86
CA SER A 120 12.71 -41.91 2.69
C SER A 120 13.47 -40.65 3.09
N GLU A 121 14.57 -40.47 2.37
CA GLU A 121 15.68 -39.56 2.58
C GLU A 121 15.28 -38.09 2.34
N ASP A 122 15.88 -37.20 3.11
CA ASP A 122 15.96 -35.77 2.84
C ASP A 122 17.40 -35.46 2.39
N SER A 123 17.60 -34.85 1.22
CA SER A 123 18.30 -33.55 1.10
C SER A 123 18.57 -33.07 -0.33
N SER A 124 18.28 -31.77 -0.53
CA SER A 124 19.00 -30.72 -1.30
C SER A 124 18.87 -30.55 -2.82
N ASP A 125 17.95 -29.63 -3.19
CA ASP A 125 18.17 -28.25 -3.67
C ASP A 125 19.14 -27.92 -4.83
N SER A 126 18.62 -27.43 -5.98
CA SER A 126 18.90 -26.08 -6.54
C SER A 126 18.53 -25.87 -8.02
N GLU A 127 17.89 -24.71 -8.26
CA GLU A 127 17.91 -23.81 -9.44
C GLU A 127 17.10 -24.13 -10.73
N ASN A 128 15.93 -23.46 -10.78
CA ASN A 128 15.54 -22.43 -11.76
C ASN A 128 15.19 -22.82 -13.21
N SER A 129 13.87 -22.85 -13.50
CA SER A 129 13.25 -22.11 -14.62
C SER A 129 11.73 -21.99 -14.45
N ARG A 130 11.23 -20.77 -14.66
CA ARG A 130 9.84 -20.29 -14.45
C ARG A 130 8.94 -20.58 -15.69
N PRO A 131 7.64 -20.19 -15.72
CA PRO A 131 6.50 -21.09 -15.91
C PRO A 131 5.77 -20.97 -17.26
N THR A 132 5.00 -21.98 -17.68
CA THR A 132 3.95 -21.80 -18.71
C THR A 132 2.65 -22.57 -18.46
N GLN A 133 1.62 -21.78 -18.20
CA GLN A 133 0.17 -21.98 -18.25
C GLN A 133 -0.36 -23.19 -19.06
N HIS A 134 -1.13 -24.06 -18.39
CA HIS A 134 -2.13 -24.88 -19.05
C HIS A 134 -3.28 -24.01 -19.58
N LYS A 135 -3.39 -23.89 -20.91
CA LYS A 135 -4.63 -23.51 -21.60
C LYS A 135 -5.20 -24.76 -22.26
N THR A 136 -6.32 -25.27 -21.76
CA THR A 136 -7.15 -26.18 -22.55
C THR A 136 -8.09 -25.34 -23.42
N LYS A 137 -7.88 -25.43 -24.74
CA LYS A 137 -8.81 -24.90 -25.75
C LYS A 137 -9.87 -25.97 -26.01
N LYS A 138 -11.16 -25.63 -25.90
CA LYS A 138 -12.27 -26.39 -26.53
C LYS A 138 -12.90 -25.58 -27.65
N LEU A 139 -13.44 -26.32 -28.61
CA LEU A 139 -13.59 -26.00 -30.04
C LEU A 139 -14.47 -24.78 -30.37
N LYS A 140 -14.09 -24.09 -31.45
CA LYS A 140 -14.93 -23.17 -32.22
C LYS A 140 -15.74 -23.99 -33.23
N ILE A 141 -17.06 -23.87 -33.20
CA ILE A 141 -17.96 -24.34 -34.27
C ILE A 141 -18.31 -23.09 -35.08
N LEU A 142 -18.05 -23.12 -36.39
CA LEU A 142 -18.35 -22.06 -37.35
C LEU A 142 -19.59 -22.46 -38.15
N GLY A 143 -20.52 -21.51 -38.34
CA GLY A 143 -21.70 -21.60 -39.20
C GLY A 143 -22.92 -21.01 -38.48
N GLN A 144 -23.64 -20.01 -38.98
CA GLN A 144 -23.70 -19.32 -40.27
C GLN A 144 -23.79 -17.81 -40.04
#